data_AF-A0A916JAX4-F1
#
_entry.id   AF-A0A916JAX4-F1
#
_cell.length_a   1.000
_cell.length_b   1.000
_cell.length_c   1.000
_cell.angle_alpha   90.00
_cell.angle_beta   90.00
_cell.angle_gamma   90.00
#
_symmetry.space_group_name_H-M   'P 1'
#
loop_
_entity.id
_entity.type
_entity.pdbx_description
1 polymer ?
#
loop_
_entity_poly.entity_id
_entity_poly.type
_entity_poly.pdbx_seq_one_letter_code
_entity_poly.pdbx_strand_id
1 'polypeptide(L)'
;MKKLSKTLIAGTFAAMLFSSATLFAQVKIGSNRTTIEATSNLEVEASTPNRQVKVNKTTGQVTIKDGTEGDGKVLTSDANGNVGDTVVLAAATRGQLDV
;
A
#
# COMPACT_ATOMS: atom_id res chain seq x y z
N MET A 1 17.09 50.99 9.47
CA MET A 1 15.80 50.24 9.44
C MET A 1 15.61 49.37 8.19
N LYS A 2 16.01 49.81 6.97
CA LYS A 2 15.82 49.04 5.72
C LYS A 2 16.56 47.69 5.60
N LYS A 3 17.62 47.45 6.39
CA LYS A 3 18.36 46.17 6.38
C LYS A 3 17.61 45.06 7.12
N LEU A 4 16.92 45.42 8.20
CA LEU A 4 16.23 44.46 9.08
C LEU A 4 15.00 43.83 8.39
N SER A 5 14.29 44.59 7.54
CA SER A 5 13.17 44.06 6.75
C SER A 5 13.61 43.09 5.65
N LYS A 6 14.75 43.36 5.00
CA LYS A 6 15.32 42.47 3.98
C LYS A 6 15.79 41.14 4.57
N THR A 7 16.41 41.19 5.75
CA THR A 7 16.83 39.98 6.47
C THR A 7 15.64 39.17 6.96
N LEU A 8 14.56 39.80 7.41
CA LEU A 8 13.36 39.10 7.86
C LEU A 8 12.64 38.38 6.70
N ILE A 9 12.53 39.04 5.54
CA ILE A 9 11.93 38.45 4.32
C ILE A 9 12.79 37.30 3.78
N ALA A 10 14.12 37.47 3.76
CA ALA A 10 15.03 36.40 3.36
C ALA A 10 15.00 35.22 4.34
N GLY A 11 14.87 35.50 5.64
CA GLY A 11 14.76 34.49 6.70
C GLY A 11 13.47 33.67 6.62
N THR A 12 12.31 34.31 6.37
CA THR A 12 11.04 33.60 6.19
C THR A 12 11.00 32.80 4.88
N PHE A 13 11.55 33.34 3.79
CA PHE A 13 11.67 32.59 2.53
C PHE A 13 12.58 31.36 2.68
N ALA A 14 13.72 31.50 3.36
CA ALA A 14 14.60 30.38 3.67
C ALA A 14 13.91 29.36 4.59
N ALA A 15 13.19 29.80 5.63
CA ALA A 15 12.43 28.91 6.51
C ALA A 15 11.34 28.14 5.75
N MET A 16 10.62 28.79 4.83
CA MET A 16 9.65 28.12 3.96
C MET A 16 10.33 27.10 3.03
N LEU A 17 11.46 27.47 2.42
CA LEU A 17 12.22 26.61 1.51
C LEU A 17 12.86 25.40 2.21
N PHE A 18 13.26 25.52 3.48
CA PHE A 18 13.80 24.41 4.27
C PHE A 18 12.72 23.65 5.06
N SER A 19 11.50 24.17 5.18
CA SER A 19 10.36 23.46 5.77
C SER A 19 9.73 22.42 4.85
N SER A 20 10.07 22.43 3.56
CA SER A 20 9.63 21.39 2.62
C SER A 20 10.46 20.13 2.80
N ALA A 21 10.09 19.28 3.76
CA ALA A 21 10.54 17.90 3.79
C ALA A 21 10.06 17.21 2.50
N THR A 22 10.98 16.82 1.63
CA THR A 22 10.67 16.10 0.39
C THR A 22 10.03 14.75 0.71
N LEU A 23 8.73 14.61 0.46
CA LEU A 23 7.99 13.33 0.53
C LEU A 23 8.10 12.62 -0.83
N PHE A 24 9.05 11.73 -1.01
CA PHE A 24 9.02 10.75 -2.11
C PHE A 24 9.12 9.35 -1.47
N ALA A 25 8.27 8.36 -1.76
CA ALA A 25 7.66 7.95 -3.03
C ALA A 25 6.11 8.04 -3.11
N GLN A 26 5.57 8.17 -4.32
CA GLN A 26 4.14 8.11 -4.66
C GLN A 26 3.90 6.94 -5.62
N VAL A 27 2.93 6.06 -5.33
CA VAL A 27 2.01 5.52 -6.37
C VAL A 27 0.62 5.30 -5.74
N LYS A 28 -0.39 5.80 -6.47
CA LYS A 28 -1.82 5.66 -6.22
C LYS A 28 -2.52 5.39 -7.54
N ILE A 29 -3.42 4.41 -7.67
CA ILE A 29 -4.34 4.43 -8.84
C ILE A 29 -5.72 3.84 -8.54
N GLY A 30 -6.77 4.68 -8.70
CA GLY A 30 -8.21 4.42 -8.55
C GLY A 30 -9.03 5.73 -8.55
N SER A 31 -10.29 5.75 -8.06
CA SER A 31 -11.24 6.89 -8.22
C SER A 31 -10.80 8.21 -7.59
N ASN A 32 -10.10 8.15 -6.47
CA ASN A 32 -9.38 9.29 -5.96
C ASN A 32 -7.97 9.11 -6.52
N ARG A 33 -7.22 10.10 -7.03
CA ARG A 33 -5.86 9.86 -7.60
C ARG A 33 -4.74 10.61 -6.87
N THR A 34 -5.10 11.41 -5.86
CA THR A 34 -4.24 12.46 -5.33
C THR A 34 -3.65 12.18 -3.94
N THR A 35 -4.19 11.21 -3.19
CA THR A 35 -3.76 10.94 -1.79
C THR A 35 -3.80 9.46 -1.45
N ILE A 36 -2.66 8.90 -1.05
CA ILE A 36 -2.53 7.56 -0.45
C ILE A 36 -3.06 7.63 1.00
N GLU A 37 -3.71 6.56 1.49
CA GLU A 37 -4.09 6.46 2.91
C GLU A 37 -2.87 6.68 3.84
N ALA A 38 -3.02 7.41 4.95
CA ALA A 38 -1.90 7.78 5.83
C ALA A 38 -1.14 6.57 6.43
N THR A 39 -1.80 5.42 6.51
CA THR A 39 -1.26 4.16 7.02
C THR A 39 -0.67 3.27 5.92
N SER A 40 -0.62 3.73 4.68
CA SER A 40 -0.20 2.95 3.52
C SER A 40 1.02 3.57 2.85
N ASN A 41 1.98 2.73 2.44
CA ASN A 41 3.13 3.15 1.63
C ASN A 41 2.85 3.08 0.12
N LEU A 42 1.93 2.21 -0.29
CA LEU A 42 1.52 1.98 -1.68
C LEU A 42 0.04 1.56 -1.69
N GLU A 43 -0.74 2.06 -2.64
CA GLU A 43 -2.16 1.71 -2.79
C GLU A 43 -2.62 1.74 -4.26
N VAL A 44 -3.37 0.73 -4.68
CA VAL A 44 -4.14 0.70 -5.92
C VAL A 44 -5.57 0.32 -5.54
N GLU A 45 -6.55 1.17 -5.88
CA GLU A 45 -7.94 1.01 -5.48
C GLU A 45 -8.83 0.87 -6.72
N ALA A 46 -9.82 -0.02 -6.67
CA ALA A 46 -10.86 -0.06 -7.70
C ALA A 46 -11.81 1.14 -7.52
N SER A 47 -12.66 1.39 -8.52
CA SER A 47 -13.75 2.36 -8.35
C SER A 47 -14.82 1.89 -7.37
N THR A 48 -14.92 0.57 -7.16
CA THR A 48 -15.76 -0.04 -6.14
C THR A 48 -15.06 0.01 -4.77
N PRO A 49 -15.72 0.50 -3.71
CA PRO A 49 -15.14 0.55 -2.37
C PRO A 49 -14.68 -0.82 -1.85
N ASN A 50 -13.69 -0.81 -0.96
CA ASN A 50 -13.13 -2.00 -0.30
C ASN A 50 -12.49 -3.02 -1.25
N ARG A 51 -12.09 -2.61 -2.46
CA ARG A 51 -11.31 -3.43 -3.39
C ARG A 51 -9.99 -2.74 -3.68
N GLN A 52 -8.90 -3.30 -3.19
CA GLN A 52 -7.60 -2.64 -3.19
C GLN A 52 -6.42 -3.60 -3.07
N VAL A 53 -5.27 -3.14 -3.52
CA VAL A 53 -3.96 -3.70 -3.20
C VAL A 53 -3.19 -2.63 -2.44
N LYS A 54 -2.73 -2.92 -1.21
CA LYS A 54 -1.96 -1.97 -0.41
C LYS A 54 -0.85 -2.58 0.44
N VAL A 55 0.11 -1.75 0.84
CA VAL A 55 1.17 -2.09 1.79
C VAL A 55 1.06 -1.23 3.04
N ASN A 56 0.86 -1.85 4.20
CA ASN A 56 0.79 -1.15 5.48
C ASN A 56 2.14 -0.53 5.86
N LYS A 57 2.14 0.74 6.27
CA LYS A 57 3.33 1.51 6.61
C LYS A 57 4.04 1.03 7.88
N THR A 58 3.30 0.52 8.86
CA THR A 58 3.82 0.14 10.17
C THR A 58 4.23 -1.33 10.18
N THR A 59 3.38 -2.20 9.65
CA THR A 59 3.58 -3.66 9.72
C THR A 59 4.24 -4.24 8.47
N GLY A 60 4.26 -3.50 7.36
CA GLY A 60 4.69 -4.03 6.05
C GLY A 60 3.70 -5.02 5.43
N GLN A 61 2.54 -5.26 6.05
CA GLN A 61 1.54 -6.21 5.55
C GLN A 61 1.05 -5.81 4.15
N VAL A 62 1.12 -6.77 3.22
CA VAL A 62 0.47 -6.68 1.91
C VAL A 62 -0.98 -7.13 2.06
N THR A 63 -1.92 -6.30 1.63
CA THR A 63 -3.35 -6.62 1.55
C THR A 63 -3.76 -6.63 0.09
N ILE A 64 -4.43 -7.71 -0.35
CA ILE A 64 -5.10 -7.82 -1.64
C ILE A 64 -6.55 -8.12 -1.34
N LYS A 65 -7.45 -7.24 -1.81
CA LYS A 65 -8.88 -7.31 -1.53
C LYS A 65 -9.67 -7.07 -2.82
N ASP A 66 -10.54 -7.98 -3.19
CA ASP A 66 -11.58 -7.83 -4.22
C ASP A 66 -13.01 -7.84 -3.66
N GLY A 67 -13.17 -8.07 -2.35
CA GLY A 67 -14.44 -8.08 -1.64
C GLY A 67 -15.15 -9.43 -1.59
N THR A 68 -14.50 -10.50 -2.05
CA THR A 68 -15.00 -11.88 -2.01
C THR A 68 -14.16 -12.81 -1.13
N GLU A 69 -13.27 -12.25 -0.30
CA GLU A 69 -12.40 -13.04 0.56
C GLU A 69 -13.20 -13.86 1.58
N GLY A 70 -12.85 -15.13 1.73
CA GLY A 70 -13.39 -15.99 2.78
C GLY A 70 -12.51 -16.04 4.04
N ASP A 71 -13.13 -16.14 5.21
CA ASP A 71 -12.42 -16.36 6.47
C ASP A 71 -11.62 -17.68 6.44
N GLY A 72 -10.36 -17.61 6.89
CA GLY A 72 -9.45 -18.75 6.93
C GLY A 72 -9.02 -19.28 5.56
N LYS A 73 -9.34 -18.58 4.46
CA LYS A 73 -8.88 -18.95 3.12
C LYS A 73 -7.45 -18.45 2.88
N VAL A 74 -6.73 -19.20 2.06
CA VAL A 74 -5.39 -18.86 1.58
C VAL A 74 -5.48 -18.49 0.11
N LEU A 75 -4.95 -17.33 -0.27
CA LEU A 75 -4.77 -16.94 -1.67
C LEU A 75 -3.62 -17.77 -2.24
N THR A 76 -3.92 -18.70 -3.14
CA THR A 76 -2.93 -19.47 -3.90
C THR A 76 -3.03 -19.12 -5.38
N SER A 77 -1.89 -19.09 -6.07
CA SER A 77 -1.83 -18.96 -7.52
C SER A 77 -1.49 -20.30 -8.18
N ASP A 78 -2.00 -20.54 -9.38
CA ASP A 78 -1.55 -21.65 -10.23
C ASP A 78 -0.19 -21.35 -10.91
N ALA A 79 0.30 -22.28 -11.71
CA ALA A 79 1.57 -22.13 -12.45
C ALA A 79 1.55 -21.01 -13.51
N ASN A 80 0.37 -20.52 -13.88
CA ASN A 80 0.18 -19.41 -14.83
C ASN A 80 -0.08 -18.08 -14.11
N GLY A 81 -0.12 -18.06 -12.78
CA GLY A 81 -0.38 -16.87 -11.98
C GLY A 81 -1.86 -16.55 -11.78
N ASN A 82 -2.79 -17.46 -12.10
CA ASN A 82 -4.22 -17.24 -11.83
C ASN A 82 -4.51 -17.46 -10.35
N VAL A 83 -5.26 -16.54 -9.75
CA VAL A 83 -5.73 -16.63 -8.36
C VAL A 83 -7.21 -16.95 -8.36
N GLY A 84 -7.63 -17.95 -7.59
CA GLY A 84 -9.02 -18.36 -7.45
C GLY A 84 -9.29 -18.90 -6.05
N ASP A 85 -10.57 -18.90 -5.66
CA ASP A 85 -11.06 -19.17 -4.29
C ASP A 85 -11.02 -20.67 -3.91
N THR A 86 -10.08 -21.41 -4.50
CA THR A 86 -9.98 -22.86 -4.33
C THR A 86 -9.50 -23.17 -2.92
N VAL A 87 -10.36 -23.89 -2.21
CA VAL A 87 -10.10 -24.49 -0.90
C VAL A 87 -8.76 -25.25 -0.92
N VAL A 88 -7.76 -24.74 -0.21
CA VAL A 88 -6.57 -25.53 0.15
C VAL A 88 -6.99 -26.52 1.24
N LEU A 89 -7.64 -27.62 0.85
CA LEU A 89 -7.35 -28.89 1.54
C LEU A 89 -5.95 -29.25 1.06
N ALA A 90 -4.93 -28.78 1.79
CA ALA A 90 -3.66 -29.47 1.74
C ALA A 90 -3.97 -30.88 2.23
N ALA A 91 -4.20 -31.81 1.30
CA ALA A 91 -3.92 -33.19 1.57
C ALA A 91 -2.45 -33.18 1.96
N ALA A 92 -2.18 -33.17 3.27
CA ALA A 92 -0.89 -33.60 3.77
C ALA A 92 -0.58 -34.85 2.96
N THR A 93 0.55 -34.83 2.25
CA THR A 93 1.10 -36.02 1.62
C THR A 93 1.04 -37.09 2.70
N ARG A 94 0.04 -37.97 2.63
CA ARG A 94 0.03 -39.17 3.44
C ARG A 94 1.23 -39.89 2.88
N GLY A 95 2.33 -39.81 3.62
CA GLY A 95 3.53 -40.56 3.32
C GLY A 95 3.07 -41.92 2.85
N GLN A 96 3.46 -42.24 1.63
CA GLN A 96 3.41 -43.58 1.07
C GLN A 96 3.76 -44.54 2.21
N LEU A 97 2.73 -45.19 2.78
CA LEU A 97 2.96 -46.29 3.68
C LEU A 97 3.26 -47.48 2.77
N ASP A 98 4.48 -47.49 2.26
CA ASP A 98 5.09 -48.70 1.73
C ASP A 98 5.47 -49.54 2.94
N VAL A 99 4.53 -50.39 3.38
CA VAL A 99 4.79 -51.58 4.19
C VAL A 99 3.90 -52.70 3.67
#